data_AF-D3V051-F1
#
_entry.id   AF-D3V051-F1
#
_cell.length_a   1.000
_cell.length_b   1.000
_cell.length_c   1.000
_cell.angle_alpha   90.00
_cell.angle_beta   90.00
_cell.angle_gamma   90.00
#
_symmetry.space_group_name_H-M   'P 1'
#
loop_
_entity.id
_entity.type
_entity.pdbx_description
1 polymer ?
#
loop_
_entity_poly.entity_id
_entity_poly.type
_entity_poly.pdbx_seq_one_letter_code
_entity_poly.pdbx_strand_id
1 'polypeptide(L)'
;MDNLVEIFCDVDDFCRFFIPQWERFCLDNGYRFRCRQGHMYLSEIMTILILFHMSHYRDFKAFYLKFLWVYHHKDFPTLLSYTRFVSVAPSVMVSLSSYLSRSYNHATYLDEKKAMMQEWSANLDEWSG
;
A
#
# COMPACT_ATOMS: atom_id res chain seq x y z
N MET A 1 6.29 -0.13 -17.09
CA MET A 1 6.17 0.76 -15.92
C MET A 1 7.56 1.31 -15.64
N ASP A 2 7.93 2.40 -16.32
CA ASP A 2 9.28 2.98 -16.17
C ASP A 2 9.41 3.87 -14.92
N ASN A 3 8.46 3.76 -14.00
CA ASN A 3 8.35 4.69 -12.88
C ASN A 3 8.26 4.05 -11.47
N LEU A 4 8.71 2.80 -11.31
CA LEU A 4 8.73 2.14 -10.00
C LEU A 4 9.55 2.93 -8.97
N VAL A 5 10.73 3.39 -9.38
CA VAL A 5 11.70 4.04 -8.49
C VAL A 5 11.19 5.40 -8.00
N GLU A 6 10.61 6.23 -8.87
CA GLU A 6 10.08 7.54 -8.45
C GLU A 6 8.89 7.37 -7.50
N ILE A 7 7.97 6.44 -7.81
CA ILE A 7 6.83 6.14 -6.93
C ILE A 7 7.35 5.67 -5.57
N PHE A 8 8.30 4.74 -5.55
CA PHE A 8 8.87 4.26 -4.30
C PHE A 8 9.56 5.39 -3.52
N CYS A 9 10.36 6.23 -4.19
CA CYS A 9 11.04 7.35 -3.53
C CYS A 9 10.05 8.34 -2.91
N ASP A 10 9.00 8.76 -3.64
CA ASP A 10 8.02 9.70 -3.09
C ASP A 10 7.22 9.09 -1.92
N VAL A 11 6.86 7.81 -2.03
CA VAL A 11 6.18 7.07 -0.96
C VAL A 11 7.09 6.91 0.26
N ASP A 12 8.36 6.56 0.07
CA ASP A 12 9.31 6.36 1.17
C ASP A 12 9.58 7.67 1.91
N ASP A 13 9.77 8.77 1.18
CA ASP A 13 9.92 10.10 1.79
C ASP A 13 8.65 10.50 2.54
N PHE A 14 7.46 10.26 1.99
CA PHE A 14 6.21 10.45 2.75
C PHE A 14 6.19 9.62 4.04
N CYS A 15 6.51 8.33 3.98
CA CYS A 15 6.48 7.44 5.14
C CYS A 15 7.44 7.90 6.24
N ARG A 16 8.64 8.39 5.89
CA ARG A 16 9.62 8.91 6.85
C ARG A 16 9.07 10.05 7.70
N PHE A 17 8.25 10.92 7.11
CA PHE A 17 7.63 12.03 7.85
C PHE A 17 6.31 11.66 8.53
N PHE A 18 5.46 10.88 7.85
CA PHE A 18 4.10 10.60 8.30
C PHE A 18 4.05 9.56 9.43
N ILE A 19 4.82 8.46 9.32
CA ILE A 19 4.71 7.33 10.25
C ILE A 19 5.05 7.68 11.69
N PRO A 20 6.14 8.41 11.99
CA PRO A 20 6.43 8.80 13.37
C PRO A 20 5.33 9.66 14.00
N GLN A 21 4.70 10.53 13.21
CA GLN A 21 3.59 11.38 13.67
C GLN A 21 2.32 10.58 13.89
N TRP A 22 2.01 9.68 12.97
CA TRP A 22 0.85 8.80 13.06
C TRP A 22 0.94 7.85 14.25
N GLU A 23 2.09 7.23 14.48
CA GLU A 23 2.31 6.35 15.63
C GLU A 23 2.15 7.11 16.95
N ARG A 24 2.70 8.33 17.03
CA ARG A 24 2.53 9.19 18.20
C ARG A 24 1.06 9.56 18.42
N PHE A 25 0.34 9.96 17.38
CA PHE A 25 -1.09 10.23 17.46
C PHE A 25 -1.87 9.00 17.94
N CYS A 26 -1.56 7.80 17.45
CA CYS A 26 -2.19 6.58 17.90
C CYS A 26 -1.96 6.33 19.40
N LEU A 27 -0.72 6.47 19.87
CA LEU A 27 -0.36 6.30 21.28
C LEU A 27 -1.10 7.30 22.18
N ASP A 28 -1.12 8.58 21.79
CA ASP A 28 -1.74 9.66 22.56
C ASP A 28 -3.26 9.48 22.68
N ASN A 29 -3.91 8.90 21.65
CA ASN A 29 -5.35 8.63 21.65
C ASN A 29 -5.71 7.22 22.16
N GLY A 30 -4.74 6.47 22.68
CA GLY A 30 -4.97 5.12 23.22
C GLY A 30 -5.21 4.03 22.18
N TYR A 31 -5.03 4.32 20.88
CA TYR A 31 -5.06 3.31 19.84
C TYR A 31 -3.79 2.44 19.94
N ARG A 32 -3.97 1.16 20.29
CA ARG A 32 -2.88 0.20 20.36
C ARG A 32 -2.85 -0.66 19.11
N PHE A 33 -1.90 -0.38 18.24
CA PHE A 33 -1.55 -1.25 17.11
C PHE A 33 -0.25 -2.00 17.41
N ARG A 34 -0.16 -3.24 16.94
CA ARG A 34 1.08 -4.02 17.05
C ARG A 34 2.04 -3.59 15.94
N CYS A 35 2.77 -2.49 16.13
CA CYS A 35 3.85 -2.05 15.24
C CYS A 35 5.11 -2.89 15.49
N ARG A 36 5.17 -4.09 14.90
CA ARG A 36 6.46 -4.79 14.71
C ARG A 36 6.94 -4.49 13.31
N GLN A 37 8.20 -4.11 13.18
CA GLN A 37 8.84 -4.02 11.87
C GLN A 37 8.71 -5.40 11.21
N GLY A 38 7.86 -5.48 10.19
CA GLY A 38 7.73 -6.68 9.38
C GLY A 38 8.99 -6.91 8.57
N HIS A 39 9.10 -8.04 7.88
CA HIS A 39 10.18 -8.24 6.93
C HIS A 39 10.14 -7.21 5.80
N MET A 40 8.95 -6.70 5.47
CA MET A 40 8.71 -5.72 4.41
C MET A 40 8.32 -4.37 5.02
N TYR A 41 8.88 -3.29 4.48
CA TYR A 41 8.61 -1.91 4.91
C TYR A 41 7.23 -1.45 4.46
N LEU A 42 6.68 -0.48 5.20
CA LEU A 42 5.36 0.08 4.90
C LEU A 42 5.31 0.77 3.52
N SER A 43 6.39 1.49 3.17
CA SER A 43 6.54 2.15 1.88
C SER A 43 6.56 1.16 0.72
N GLU A 44 7.17 -0.01 0.89
CA GLU A 44 7.15 -1.08 -0.12
C GLU A 44 5.73 -1.64 -0.34
N ILE A 45 4.99 -1.90 0.75
CA ILE A 45 3.61 -2.41 0.67
C ILE A 45 2.70 -1.37 -0.01
N MET A 46 2.82 -0.10 0.39
CA MET A 46 2.09 1.00 -0.24
C MET A 46 2.40 1.11 -1.73
N THR A 47 3.68 1.01 -2.11
CA THR A 47 4.12 1.06 -3.51
C THR A 47 3.50 -0.06 -4.32
N ILE A 48 3.49 -1.30 -3.82
CA ILE A 48 2.86 -2.44 -4.51
C ILE A 48 1.37 -2.21 -4.75
N LEU A 49 0.67 -1.66 -3.78
CA LEU A 49 -0.75 -1.37 -3.90
C LEU A 49 -1.03 -0.24 -4.91
N ILE A 50 -0.17 0.77 -4.99
CA ILE A 50 -0.24 1.82 -6.01
C ILE A 50 0.02 1.23 -7.40
N LEU A 51 1.06 0.41 -7.55
CA LEU A 51 1.37 -0.27 -8.80
C LEU A 51 0.21 -1.15 -9.26
N PHE A 52 -0.45 -1.87 -8.34
CA PHE A 52 -1.63 -2.65 -8.68
C PHE A 52 -2.71 -1.77 -9.31
N HIS A 53 -3.04 -0.65 -8.66
CA HIS A 53 -4.02 0.30 -9.17
C HIS A 53 -3.65 0.84 -10.56
N MET A 54 -2.38 1.25 -10.74
CA MET A 54 -1.87 1.76 -12.02
C MET A 54 -1.74 0.69 -13.12
N SER A 55 -1.67 -0.59 -12.75
CA SER A 55 -1.53 -1.70 -13.70
C SER A 55 -2.83 -2.04 -14.42
N HIS A 56 -3.98 -1.56 -13.93
CA HIS A 56 -5.32 -1.90 -14.42
C HIS A 56 -5.62 -3.41 -14.43
N TYR A 57 -4.91 -4.20 -13.63
CA TYR A 57 -5.27 -5.60 -13.38
C TYR A 57 -6.58 -5.65 -12.59
N ARG A 58 -7.48 -6.56 -12.99
CA ARG A 58 -8.75 -6.77 -12.27
C ARG A 58 -8.60 -7.63 -11.02
N ASP A 59 -7.62 -8.52 -11.02
CA ASP A 59 -7.38 -9.48 -9.96
C ASP A 59 -6.01 -9.22 -9.32
N PHE A 60 -6.02 -8.98 -8.01
CA PHE A 60 -4.80 -8.70 -7.25
C PHE A 60 -3.89 -9.93 -7.19
N LYS A 61 -4.44 -11.15 -7.13
CA LYS A 61 -3.66 -12.38 -7.09
C LYS A 61 -2.88 -12.60 -8.38
N ALA A 62 -3.50 -12.38 -9.53
CA ALA A 62 -2.86 -12.43 -10.83
C ALA A 62 -1.80 -11.34 -10.98
N PHE A 63 -2.09 -10.10 -10.55
CA PHE A 63 -1.08 -9.04 -10.52
C PHE A 63 0.13 -9.45 -9.66
N TYR A 64 -0.10 -9.89 -8.44
CA TYR A 64 0.96 -10.21 -7.49
C TYR A 64 1.82 -11.40 -7.96
N LEU A 65 1.20 -12.50 -8.37
CA LEU A 65 1.91 -13.74 -8.71
C LEU A 65 2.46 -13.76 -10.13
N LYS A 66 1.84 -13.07 -11.09
CA LYS A 66 2.23 -13.15 -12.51
C LYS A 66 2.96 -11.91 -13.00
N PHE A 67 2.71 -10.74 -12.40
CA PHE A 67 3.39 -9.50 -12.80
C PHE A 67 4.48 -9.14 -11.77
N LEU A 68 4.09 -8.88 -10.52
CA LEU A 68 5.02 -8.42 -9.49
C LEU A 68 6.12 -9.45 -9.23
N TRP A 69 5.76 -10.72 -9.04
CA TRP A 69 6.72 -11.80 -8.81
C TRP A 69 7.67 -12.04 -9.99
N VAL A 70 7.19 -11.90 -11.22
CA VAL A 70 7.99 -12.22 -12.41
C VAL A 70 8.93 -11.08 -12.77
N TYR A 71 8.44 -9.84 -12.72
CA TYR A 71 9.17 -8.68 -13.23
C TYR A 71 9.85 -7.84 -12.15
N HIS A 72 9.29 -7.81 -10.93
CA HIS A 72 9.72 -6.89 -9.86
C HIS A 72 10.17 -7.59 -8.58
N HIS A 73 10.25 -8.92 -8.54
CA HIS A 73 10.71 -9.65 -7.35
C HIS A 73 12.13 -9.25 -6.91
N LYS A 74 13.00 -8.90 -7.86
CA LYS A 74 14.35 -8.41 -7.53
C LYS A 74 14.35 -7.01 -6.92
N ASP A 75 13.34 -6.21 -7.22
CA ASP A 75 13.20 -4.85 -6.71
C ASP A 75 12.65 -4.84 -5.27
N PHE A 76 11.99 -5.94 -4.85
CA PHE A 76 11.46 -6.16 -3.51
C PHE A 76 12.14 -7.39 -2.85
N PRO A 77 13.38 -7.28 -2.36
CA PRO A 77 14.12 -8.42 -1.81
C PRO A 77 13.47 -9.06 -0.57
N THR A 78 12.58 -8.32 0.10
CA THR A 78 11.82 -8.72 1.29
C THR A 78 10.36 -9.04 0.98
N LEU A 79 10.01 -9.23 -0.31
CA LEU A 79 8.64 -9.47 -0.76
C LEU A 79 7.98 -10.61 0.01
N LEU A 80 6.83 -10.31 0.61
CA LEU A 80 6.06 -11.29 1.37
C LEU A 80 5.43 -12.33 0.42
N SER A 81 5.12 -13.52 0.94
CA SER A 81 4.22 -14.42 0.21
C SER A 81 2.85 -13.75 0.02
N TYR A 82 2.13 -14.09 -1.03
CA TYR A 82 0.81 -13.52 -1.33
C TYR A 82 -0.12 -13.50 -0.11
N THR A 83 -0.32 -14.64 0.54
CA THR A 83 -1.18 -14.76 1.73
C THR A 83 -0.71 -13.86 2.87
N ARG A 84 0.61 -13.74 3.06
CA ARG A 84 1.16 -12.87 4.11
C ARG A 84 0.99 -11.39 3.75
N PHE A 85 1.18 -11.03 2.48
CA PHE A 85 0.95 -9.68 1.99
C PHE A 85 -0.49 -9.23 2.24
N VAL A 86 -1.47 -10.04 1.81
CA VAL A 86 -2.91 -9.75 2.00
C VAL A 86 -3.24 -9.56 3.49
N SER A 87 -2.65 -10.37 4.37
CA SER A 87 -2.87 -10.21 5.82
C SER A 87 -2.30 -8.90 6.42
N VAL A 88 -1.31 -8.28 5.77
CA VAL A 88 -0.65 -7.06 6.24
C VAL A 88 -1.16 -5.81 5.53
N ALA A 89 -1.63 -5.92 4.29
CA ALA A 89 -2.12 -4.79 3.49
C ALA A 89 -3.12 -3.89 4.23
N PRO A 90 -4.11 -4.39 5.01
CA PRO A 90 -5.01 -3.54 5.79
C PRO A 90 -4.31 -2.55 6.74
N SER A 91 -3.15 -2.91 7.27
CA SER A 91 -2.41 -2.06 8.23
C SER A 91 -1.87 -0.78 7.61
N VAL A 92 -1.69 -0.72 6.29
CA VAL A 92 -1.09 0.43 5.59
C VAL A 92 -2.15 1.39 5.05
N MET A 93 -3.43 1.05 5.17
CA MET A 93 -4.54 1.75 4.52
C MET A 93 -4.69 3.21 4.94
N VAL A 94 -4.48 3.50 6.22
CA VAL A 94 -4.54 4.87 6.73
C VAL A 94 -3.39 5.71 6.16
N SER A 95 -2.18 5.15 6.14
CA SER A 95 -1.00 5.81 5.59
C SER A 95 -1.16 6.06 4.09
N LEU A 96 -1.65 5.06 3.35
CA LEU A 96 -1.91 5.22 1.92
C LEU A 96 -2.99 6.25 1.64
N SER A 97 -4.10 6.22 2.38
CA SER A 97 -5.17 7.23 2.23
C SER A 97 -4.62 8.64 2.45
N SER A 98 -3.77 8.81 3.45
CA SER A 98 -3.14 10.09 3.78
C SER A 98 -2.16 10.53 2.69
N TYR A 99 -1.38 9.61 2.14
CA TYR A 99 -0.49 9.85 0.99
C TYR A 99 -1.27 10.31 -0.24
N LEU A 100 -2.31 9.59 -0.65
CA LEU A 100 -3.14 9.96 -1.80
C LEU A 100 -3.85 11.31 -1.56
N SER A 101 -4.18 11.65 -0.32
CA SER A 101 -4.75 12.96 0.01
C SER A 101 -3.76 14.10 -0.20
N ARG A 102 -2.46 13.84 -0.03
CA ARG A 102 -1.39 14.82 -0.27
C ARG A 102 -1.14 15.03 -1.75
N SER A 103 -1.14 13.96 -2.53
CA SER A 103 -0.65 13.97 -3.92
C SER A 103 -1.70 14.40 -4.96
N TYR A 104 -3.00 14.36 -4.65
CA TYR A 104 -4.07 14.69 -5.60
C TYR A 104 -4.77 16.02 -5.28
N ASN A 105 -4.93 16.88 -6.30
CA ASN A 105 -5.81 18.05 -6.22
C ASN A 105 -7.26 17.61 -5.98
N HIS A 106 -7.97 18.32 -5.09
CA HIS A 106 -9.23 17.94 -4.40
C HIS A 106 -10.36 17.33 -5.27
N ALA A 107 -10.38 17.52 -6.59
CA ALA A 107 -11.43 17.01 -7.48
C ALA A 107 -11.22 15.54 -7.91
N THR A 108 -9.99 15.16 -8.30
CA THR A 108 -9.68 13.79 -8.76
C THR A 108 -9.54 12.80 -7.60
N TYR A 109 -9.16 13.32 -6.43
CA TYR A 109 -8.98 12.58 -5.19
C TYR A 109 -10.23 11.81 -4.74
N LEU A 110 -11.42 12.42 -4.79
CA LEU A 110 -12.60 11.82 -4.20
C LEU A 110 -13.07 10.58 -4.97
N ASP A 111 -12.93 10.58 -6.30
CA ASP A 111 -13.36 9.47 -7.13
C ASP A 111 -12.34 8.33 -7.08
N GLU A 112 -11.04 8.62 -7.19
CA GLU A 112 -9.98 7.60 -7.12
C GLU A 112 -9.83 7.02 -5.71
N LYS A 113 -9.89 7.84 -4.66
CA LYS A 113 -9.87 7.35 -3.27
C LYS A 113 -11.11 6.52 -2.97
N LYS A 114 -12.31 6.96 -3.39
CA LYS A 114 -13.52 6.15 -3.20
C LYS A 114 -13.41 4.84 -3.96
N ALA A 115 -12.95 4.85 -5.21
CA ALA A 115 -12.76 3.65 -6.02
C ALA A 115 -11.76 2.68 -5.37
N MET A 116 -10.57 3.15 -4.97
CA MET A 116 -9.58 2.31 -4.30
C MET A 116 -10.09 1.77 -2.97
N MET A 117 -10.73 2.60 -2.15
CA MET A 117 -11.25 2.16 -0.84
C MET A 117 -12.47 1.23 -0.98
N GLN A 118 -13.34 1.42 -1.97
CA GLN A 118 -14.44 0.50 -2.27
C GLN A 118 -13.94 -0.80 -2.85
N GLU A 119 -13.06 -0.75 -3.85
CA GLU A 119 -12.43 -1.91 -4.46
C GLU A 119 -11.74 -2.73 -3.39
N TRP A 120 -10.97 -2.11 -2.50
CA TRP A 120 -10.22 -2.84 -1.50
C TRP A 120 -11.09 -3.28 -0.33
N SER A 121 -12.09 -2.50 0.08
CA SER A 121 -13.06 -2.95 1.08
C SER A 121 -13.94 -4.10 0.57
N ALA A 122 -14.24 -4.16 -0.74
CA ALA A 122 -15.03 -5.22 -1.35
C ALA A 122 -14.19 -6.46 -1.66
N ASN A 123 -12.92 -6.27 -2.00
CA ASN A 123 -12.06 -7.34 -2.49
C ASN A 123 -11.09 -7.86 -1.42
N LEU A 124 -11.03 -7.29 -0.21
CA LEU A 124 -10.20 -7.81 0.89
C LEU A 124 -10.52 -9.28 1.20
N ASP A 125 -11.80 -9.64 1.17
CA ASP A 125 -12.24 -11.03 1.32
C ASP A 125 -11.91 -11.88 0.08
N GLU A 126 -12.02 -11.30 -1.13
CA GLU A 126 -11.67 -11.98 -2.38
C GLU A 126 -10.16 -12.25 -2.51
N TRP A 127 -9.33 -11.34 -2.00
CA TRP A 127 -7.87 -11.50 -1.94
C TRP A 127 -7.46 -12.64 -1.00
N SER A 128 -8.31 -13.02 -0.05
CA SER A 128 -8.04 -14.13 0.86
C SER A 128 -8.35 -15.52 0.28
N GLY A 129 -9.05 -15.58 -0.87
CA GLY A 129 -9.45 -16.81 -1.59
C GLY A 129 -8.42 -17.38 -2.57
#